data_AF-A0A7W1APC1-F1
#
_entry.id   AF-A0A7W1APC1-F1
#
_cell.length_a   1.000
_cell.length_b   1.000
_cell.length_c   1.000
_cell.angle_alpha   90.00
_cell.angle_beta   90.00
_cell.angle_gamma   90.00
#
_symmetry.space_group_name_H-M   'P 1'
#
loop_
_entity.id
_entity.type
_entity.pdbx_description
1 polymer ?
#
loop_
_entity_poly.entity_id
_entity_poly.type
_entity_poly.pdbx_seq_one_letter_code
_entity_poly.pdbx_strand_id
1 'polypeptide(L)'
;MAVDDRQHDGGGVYSGTLYQTRGPAFSAVPFSPAAVTATAVGSGNLTFSDANNGTFAYVVNGFTQTKAITRQVFRTPGTVCQ
;
A
#
# COMPACT_ATOMS: atom_id res chain seq x y z
N MET A 1 3.82 5.11 -2.20
CA MET A 1 3.37 3.91 -2.93
C MET A 1 1.87 3.96 -3.04
N ALA A 2 1.35 4.33 -4.21
CA ALA A 2 -0.06 4.16 -4.53
C ALA A 2 -0.21 2.81 -5.26
N VAL A 3 -1.34 2.13 -5.04
CA VAL A 3 -1.74 0.91 -5.76
C VAL A 3 -2.96 1.25 -6.61
N ASP A 4 -2.85 1.19 -7.93
CA ASP A 4 -3.97 1.45 -8.85
C ASP A 4 -4.21 0.22 -9.74
N ASP A 5 -5.29 -0.49 -9.40
CA ASP A 5 -6.12 -1.49 -10.11
C ASP A 5 -6.70 -2.44 -9.04
N ARG A 6 -7.94 -2.22 -8.59
CA ARG A 6 -8.55 -3.05 -7.53
C ARG A 6 -9.09 -4.35 -8.10
N GLN A 7 -8.23 -5.33 -8.35
CA GLN A 7 -8.67 -6.73 -8.45
C GLN A 7 -8.90 -7.24 -7.02
N HIS A 8 -10.14 -7.16 -6.56
CA HIS A 8 -10.62 -7.78 -5.31
C HIS A 8 -11.33 -9.08 -5.66
N ASP A 9 -10.72 -10.21 -5.34
CA ASP A 9 -11.24 -11.55 -5.67
C ASP A 9 -12.28 -12.07 -4.65
N GLY A 10 -12.68 -11.25 -3.67
CA GLY A 10 -13.63 -11.63 -2.62
C GLY A 10 -12.99 -12.35 -1.43
N GLY A 11 -11.70 -12.73 -1.50
CA GLY A 11 -10.99 -13.53 -0.50
C GLY A 11 -10.05 -12.74 0.42
N GLY A 12 -10.17 -11.42 0.52
CA GLY A 12 -9.23 -10.58 1.27
C GLY A 12 -7.89 -10.37 0.55
N VAL A 13 -7.86 -10.61 -0.76
CA VAL A 13 -6.70 -10.36 -1.63
C VAL A 13 -6.92 -9.05 -2.40
N TYR A 14 -5.89 -8.20 -2.40
CA TYR A 14 -5.87 -6.91 -3.08
C TYR A 14 -4.56 -6.78 -3.83
N SER A 15 -4.61 -6.80 -5.16
CA SER A 15 -3.44 -6.60 -6.01
C SER A 15 -3.44 -5.20 -6.61
N GLY A 16 -2.28 -4.74 -7.10
CA GLY A 16 -2.18 -3.48 -7.84
C GLY A 16 -0.76 -3.09 -8.22
N THR A 17 -0.64 -2.09 -9.10
CA THR A 17 0.66 -1.52 -9.54
C THR A 17 1.24 -0.61 -8.47
N LEU A 18 2.51 -0.77 -8.10
CA LEU A 18 3.21 0.10 -7.15
C LEU A 18 3.82 1.31 -7.85
N TYR A 19 3.55 2.51 -7.33
CA TYR A 19 4.12 3.76 -7.82
C TYR A 19 5.11 4.41 -6.84
N GLN A 20 6.24 4.89 -7.37
CA GLN A 20 7.16 5.79 -6.69
C GLN A 20 6.86 7.23 -7.12
N THR A 21 6.74 8.14 -6.16
CA THR A 21 6.52 9.57 -6.43
C THR A 21 7.77 10.39 -6.18
N ARG A 22 8.00 11.40 -7.02
CA ARG A 22 9.08 12.39 -6.85
C ARG A 22 8.53 13.78 -7.11
N GLY A 23 8.94 14.75 -6.30
CA GLY A 23 8.46 16.12 -6.42
C GLY A 23 9.30 17.10 -5.58
N PRO A 24 8.82 18.33 -5.38
CA PRO A 24 9.49 19.30 -4.53
C PRO A 24 9.58 18.79 -3.08
N ALA A 25 10.55 19.33 -2.33
CA ALA A 25 10.68 19.00 -0.91
C ALA A 25 9.37 19.30 -0.16
N PHE A 26 9.05 18.50 0.86
CA PHE A 26 7.81 18.68 1.64
C PHE A 26 7.73 20.07 2.31
N SER A 27 8.87 20.73 2.51
CA SER A 27 9.00 22.06 3.11
C SER A 27 9.07 23.21 2.10
N ALA A 28 8.94 22.93 0.80
CA ALA A 28 8.97 23.99 -0.22
C ALA A 28 7.75 24.92 -0.07
N VAL A 29 7.97 26.23 -0.16
CA VAL A 29 6.91 27.25 -0.13
C VAL A 29 7.05 28.14 -1.38
N PRO A 30 6.12 28.06 -2.35
CA PRO A 30 4.97 27.15 -2.39
C PRO A 30 5.37 25.71 -2.74
N PHE A 31 4.66 24.73 -2.17
CA PHE A 31 4.67 23.36 -2.67
C PHE A 31 3.83 23.31 -3.94
N SER A 32 4.42 22.97 -5.09
CA SER A 32 3.70 22.85 -6.37
C SER A 32 3.27 21.40 -6.61
N PRO A 33 1.97 21.06 -6.54
CA PRO A 33 1.49 19.70 -6.78
C PRO A 33 1.73 19.23 -8.22
N ALA A 34 1.71 20.15 -9.19
CA ALA A 34 1.95 19.86 -10.60
C ALA A 34 3.38 19.36 -10.90
N ALA A 35 4.32 19.58 -9.97
CA ALA A 35 5.68 19.08 -10.08
C ALA A 35 5.87 17.67 -9.50
N VAL A 36 4.81 17.04 -8.99
CA VAL A 36 4.85 15.65 -8.49
C VAL A 36 4.62 14.69 -9.65
N THR A 37 5.61 13.84 -9.91
CA THR A 37 5.52 12.75 -10.89
C THR A 37 5.35 11.41 -10.18
N ALA A 38 4.56 10.52 -10.77
CA ALA A 38 4.39 9.13 -10.32
C ALA A 38 4.92 8.18 -11.39
N THR A 39 5.84 7.29 -11.01
CA THR A 39 6.44 6.28 -11.88
C THR A 39 6.05 4.90 -11.39
N ALA A 40 5.52 4.06 -12.27
CA ALA A 40 5.26 2.65 -11.95
C ALA A 40 6.60 1.93 -11.73
N VAL A 41 6.74 1.26 -10.60
CA VAL A 41 8.00 0.58 -10.19
C VAL A 41 7.82 -0.92 -9.91
N GLY A 42 6.60 -1.44 -10.02
CA GLY A 42 6.32 -2.86 -9.91
C GLY A 42 4.88 -3.16 -9.51
N SER A 43 4.67 -4.25 -8.79
CA SER A 43 3.35 -4.72 -8.36
C SER A 43 3.38 -5.22 -6.92
N GLY A 44 2.23 -5.16 -6.27
CA GLY A 44 2.04 -5.64 -4.91
C GLY A 44 0.76 -6.44 -4.78
N ASN A 45 0.78 -7.43 -3.90
CA ASN A 45 -0.37 -8.20 -3.46
C ASN A 45 -0.46 -8.14 -1.93
N LEU A 46 -1.59 -7.66 -1.44
CA LEU A 46 -1.95 -7.62 -0.03
C LEU A 46 -3.02 -8.67 0.24
N THR A 47 -2.72 -9.62 1.12
CA THR A 47 -3.62 -10.73 1.45
C THR A 47 -3.90 -10.72 2.94
N PHE A 48 -5.17 -10.74 3.34
CA PHE A 48 -5.58 -10.89 4.74
C PHE A 48 -6.03 -12.33 5.01
N SER A 49 -5.44 -12.96 6.02
CA SER A 49 -5.86 -14.28 6.48
C SER A 49 -7.00 -14.21 7.51
N ASP A 50 -7.07 -13.10 8.24
CA ASP A 50 -8.14 -12.78 9.18
C ASP A 50 -8.18 -11.26 9.47
N ALA A 51 -9.05 -10.82 10.38
CA ALA A 51 -9.21 -9.41 10.74
C ALA A 51 -7.99 -8.74 11.41
N ASN A 52 -7.01 -9.53 11.87
CA ASN A 52 -5.83 -9.10 12.60
C ASN A 52 -4.52 -9.36 11.86
N ASN A 53 -4.50 -10.26 10.87
CA ASN A 53 -3.28 -10.73 10.21
C ASN A 53 -3.38 -10.68 8.69
N GLY A 54 -2.25 -10.37 8.05
CA GLY A 54 -2.10 -10.41 6.61
C GLY A 54 -0.65 -10.43 6.16
N THR A 55 -0.44 -10.46 4.85
CA THR A 55 0.87 -10.46 4.21
C THR A 55 0.87 -9.49 3.04
N PHE A 56 1.95 -8.73 2.91
CA PHE A 56 2.21 -7.91 1.73
C PHE A 56 3.41 -8.47 0.98
N ALA A 57 3.13 -9.07 -0.17
CA ALA A 57 4.11 -9.54 -1.12
C ALA A 57 4.25 -8.53 -2.26
N TYR A 58 5.46 -8.15 -2.63
CA TYR A 58 5.67 -7.17 -3.68
C TYR A 58 6.95 -7.40 -4.47
N VAL A 59 6.92 -6.89 -5.69
CA VAL A 59 8.09 -6.76 -6.56
C VAL A 59 8.30 -5.27 -6.84
N VAL A 60 9.49 -4.75 -6.54
CA VAL A 60 9.88 -3.38 -6.87
C VAL A 60 11.21 -3.41 -7.59
N ASN A 61 11.26 -2.87 -8.81
CA ASN A 61 12.45 -2.84 -9.66
C ASN A 61 13.13 -4.22 -9.79
N GLY A 62 12.34 -5.30 -9.86
CA GLY A 62 12.82 -6.68 -9.95
C GLY A 62 13.15 -7.36 -8.62
N PHE A 63 13.17 -6.64 -7.50
CA PHE A 63 13.38 -7.22 -6.17
C PHE A 63 12.06 -7.67 -5.55
N THR A 64 12.00 -8.94 -5.16
CA THR A 64 10.82 -9.55 -4.53
C THR A 64 10.99 -9.59 -3.02
N GLN A 65 9.94 -9.21 -2.29
CA GLN A 65 9.89 -9.29 -0.83
C GLN A 65 8.49 -9.64 -0.34
N THR A 66 8.43 -10.28 0.82
CA THR A 66 7.18 -10.54 1.53
C THR A 66 7.31 -10.09 2.98
N LYS A 67 6.31 -9.37 3.48
CA LYS A 67 6.26 -8.88 4.86
C LYS A 67 4.95 -9.29 5.51
N ALA A 68 5.02 -9.82 6.72
CA ALA A 68 3.85 -10.03 7.56
C ALA A 68 3.33 -8.68 8.07
N ILE A 69 2.00 -8.56 8.17
CA ILE A 69 1.30 -7.40 8.69
C ILE A 69 0.40 -7.87 9.82
N THR A 70 0.48 -7.16 10.95
CA THR A 70 -0.42 -7.33 12.09
C THR A 70 -1.20 -6.04 12.33
N ARG A 71 -2.42 -6.16 12.81
CA ARG A 71 -3.28 -5.02 13.13
C ARG A 71 -2.69 -4.15 14.24
N GLN A 72 -2.60 -2.84 13.98
CA GLN A 72 -2.31 -1.84 15.00
C GLN A 72 -3.59 -1.48 15.78
N VAL A 73 -3.58 -1.70 17.09
CA VAL A 73 -4.73 -1.42 17.98
C VAL A 73 -4.48 -0.10 18.72
N PHE A 74 -5.29 0.92 18.45
CA PHE A 74 -5.18 2.23 19.12
C PHE A 74 -5.92 2.29 20.46
N ARG A 75 -7.01 1.53 20.63
CA ARG A 75 -7.77 1.31 21.88
C ARG A 75 -8.49 -0.04 21.83
N THR A 76 -8.82 -0.61 22.99
CA THR A 76 -9.52 -1.90 23.15
C THR A 76 -10.99 -1.70 23.55
N PRO A 77 -11.96 -2.46 22.97
CA PRO A 77 -11.79 -3.38 21.85
C PRO A 77 -11.50 -2.63 20.54
N GLY A 78 -10.72 -3.25 19.65
CA GLY A 78 -10.55 -2.70 18.30
C GLY A 78 -11.89 -2.72 17.54
N THR A 79 -12.00 -1.96 16.44
CA THR A 79 -13.15 -1.99 15.52
C THR A 79 -13.57 -3.43 15.23
N VAL A 80 -14.83 -3.73 15.50
CA VAL A 80 -15.52 -4.99 15.16
C VAL A 80 -16.61 -4.66 14.15
N CYS A 81 -16.91 -5.59 13.22
CA CYS A 81 -18.14 -5.47 12.44
C CYS A 81 -19.32 -5.63 13.40
N GLN A 82 -20.23 -4.65 13.37
CA GLN A 82 -21.55 -4.74 13.97
C GLN A 82 -22.59 -4.83 12.87
#